data_AF-A0A3P1BJ64-F1
#
_entry.id   AF-A0A3P1BJ64-F1
#
_cell.length_a   1.000
_cell.length_b   1.000
_cell.length_c   1.000
_cell.angle_alpha   90.00
_cell.angle_beta   90.00
_cell.angle_gamma   90.00
#
_symmetry.space_group_name_H-M   'P 1'
#
loop_
_entity.id
_entity.type
_entity.pdbx_description
1 polymer ?
#
loop_
_entity_poly.entity_id
_entity_poly.type
_entity_poly.pdbx_seq_one_letter_code
_entity_poly.pdbx_strand_id
1 'polypeptide(L)'
;MHWLPVYRRKIARFLLILFSLMMVNSVIFRHAHRLASGRIIVHAHPFKPVGDSPYQPNTHTYGELFWLDNFTNALYDGLAPFVFVCAVLAIPRQLGFLTLYQRVSTHFFPYFSQRGPPVVG
;
A
#
# COMPACT_ATOMS: atom_id res chain seq x y z
N MET A 1 -8.63 25.69 -27.30
CA MET A 1 -8.93 24.39 -26.66
C MET A 1 -8.94 24.52 -25.13
N HIS A 2 -9.90 25.24 -24.55
CA HIS A 2 -9.94 25.52 -23.10
C HIS A 2 -10.55 24.39 -22.25
N TRP A 3 -11.20 23.41 -22.88
CA TRP A 3 -11.85 22.27 -22.21
C TRP A 3 -10.88 21.15 -21.80
N LEU A 4 -9.80 20.94 -22.55
CA LEU A 4 -8.80 19.89 -22.28
C LEU A 4 -8.20 19.96 -20.87
N PRO A 5 -7.76 21.13 -20.35
CA PRO A 5 -7.24 21.24 -18.99
C PRO A 5 -8.27 20.92 -17.90
N VAL A 6 -9.55 21.24 -18.14
CA VAL A 6 -10.63 21.00 -17.17
C VAL A 6 -10.92 19.50 -17.04
N TYR A 7 -11.08 18.80 -18.17
CA TYR A 7 -11.31 17.35 -18.16
C TYR A 7 -10.10 16.59 -17.60
N ARG A 8 -8.88 16.97 -17.99
CA ARG A 8 -7.65 16.39 -17.42
C ARG A 8 -7.60 16.52 -15.90
N ARG A 9 -7.97 17.69 -15.37
CA ARG A 9 -8.00 17.92 -13.91
C ARG A 9 -9.08 17.09 -13.21
N LYS A 10 -10.27 16.96 -13.81
CA LYS A 10 -11.35 16.11 -13.26
C LYS A 10 -10.93 14.64 -13.22
N ILE A 11 -10.38 14.13 -14.32
CA ILE A 11 -9.86 12.75 -14.41
C ILE A 11 -8.75 12.54 -13.39
N ALA A 12 -7.78 13.46 -13.31
CA ALA A 12 -6.68 13.35 -12.35
C ALA A 12 -7.18 13.32 -10.89
N ARG A 13 -8.16 14.15 -10.52
CA ARG A 13 -8.77 14.13 -9.18
C ARG A 13 -9.49 12.82 -8.91
N PHE A 14 -10.27 12.33 -9.86
CA PHE A 14 -10.97 11.05 -9.73
C PHE A 14 -9.98 9.90 -9.51
N LEU A 15 -8.95 9.81 -10.35
CA LEU A 15 -7.91 8.78 -10.24
C LEU A 15 -7.15 8.88 -8.92
N LEU A 16 -6.85 10.10 -8.44
CA LEU A 16 -6.19 10.30 -7.15
C LEU A 16 -7.05 9.85 -5.96
N ILE A 17 -8.35 10.14 -5.99
CA ILE A 17 -9.30 9.69 -4.97
C ILE A 17 -9.40 8.16 -5.00
N LEU A 18 -9.58 7.58 -6.19
CA LEU A 18 -9.65 6.14 -6.37
C LEU A 18 -8.37 5.45 -5.87
N PHE A 19 -7.21 5.98 -6.23
CA PHE A 19 -5.91 5.48 -5.78
C PHE A 19 -5.78 5.53 -4.26
N SER A 20 -6.16 6.66 -3.64
CA SER A 20 -6.13 6.81 -2.18
C SER A 20 -7.04 5.79 -1.48
N LEU A 21 -8.25 5.57 -2.01
CA LEU A 21 -9.18 4.57 -1.47
C LEU A 21 -8.64 3.14 -1.60
N MET A 22 -8.05 2.81 -2.76
CA MET A 22 -7.40 1.51 -2.95
C MET A 22 -6.23 1.32 -1.97
N MET A 23 -5.43 2.35 -1.73
CA MET A 23 -4.34 2.29 -0.76
C MET A 23 -4.83 2.04 0.67
N VAL A 24 -5.88 2.76 1.10
CA VAL A 24 -6.49 2.56 2.42
C VAL A 24 -7.03 1.13 2.55
N ASN A 25 -7.71 0.62 1.51
CA ASN A 25 -8.18 -0.77 1.49
C ASN A 25 -7.02 -1.78 1.63
N SER A 26 -5.93 -1.57 0.87
CA SER A 26 -4.74 -2.43 0.90
C SER A 26 -3.96 -2.42 2.21
N VAL A 27 -4.28 -1.51 3.14
CA VAL A 27 -3.69 -1.49 4.49
C VAL A 27 -4.68 -2.02 5.52
N ILE A 28 -5.89 -1.47 5.56
CA ILE A 28 -6.86 -1.77 6.63
C ILE A 28 -7.45 -3.17 6.47
N PHE A 29 -7.72 -3.59 5.24
CA PHE A 29 -8.47 -4.82 4.97
C PHE A 29 -7.60 -5.95 4.42
N ARG A 30 -6.28 -5.80 4.49
CA ARG A 30 -5.34 -6.81 4.00
C ARG A 30 -5.31 -8.00 4.95
N HIS A 31 -5.47 -9.19 4.40
CA HIS A 31 -5.44 -10.44 5.14
C HIS A 31 -4.87 -11.57 4.30
N ALA A 32 -4.58 -12.69 4.95
CA ALA A 32 -3.94 -13.84 4.34
C ALA A 32 -4.81 -15.10 4.49
N HIS A 33 -4.74 -15.98 3.49
CA HIS A 33 -5.29 -17.32 3.54
C HIS A 33 -4.19 -18.34 3.29
N ARG A 34 -4.26 -19.46 4.02
CA ARG A 34 -3.44 -20.65 3.76
C ARG A 34 -4.29 -21.69 3.04
N LEU A 35 -3.92 -22.00 1.80
CA LEU A 35 -4.60 -23.02 0.99
C LEU A 35 -4.25 -24.44 1.45
N ALA A 36 -5.06 -25.42 1.04
CA ALA A 36 -4.80 -26.84 1.29
C ALA A 36 -3.44 -27.32 0.73
N SER A 37 -2.97 -26.69 -0.35
CA SER A 37 -1.63 -26.91 -0.91
C SER A 37 -0.48 -26.35 -0.07
N GLY A 38 -0.78 -25.62 1.01
CA GLY A 38 0.20 -24.91 1.84
C GLY A 38 0.59 -23.52 1.32
N ARG A 39 0.15 -23.13 0.11
CA ARG A 39 0.38 -21.80 -0.45
C ARG A 39 -0.33 -20.72 0.38
N ILE A 40 0.36 -19.62 0.65
CA ILE A 40 -0.20 -18.43 1.30
C ILE A 40 -0.54 -17.41 0.21
N ILE A 41 -1.76 -16.86 0.28
CA ILE A 41 -2.23 -15.78 -0.60
C ILE A 41 -2.63 -14.61 0.28
N VAL A 42 -2.26 -13.39 -0.14
CA VAL A 42 -2.50 -12.15 0.61
C VAL A 42 -3.19 -11.15 -0.30
N HIS A 43 -4.41 -10.78 0.06
CA HIS A 43 -5.23 -9.82 -0.68
C HIS A 43 -5.98 -8.88 0.26
N ALA A 44 -6.68 -7.88 -0.28
CA ALA A 44 -7.40 -6.89 0.52
C ALA A 44 -8.80 -6.61 -0.02
N HIS A 45 -9.78 -6.83 0.84
CA HIS A 45 -11.17 -6.37 0.67
C HIS A 45 -11.85 -6.37 2.05
N PRO A 46 -12.92 -5.58 2.23
CA PRO A 46 -13.67 -5.60 3.49
C PRO A 46 -14.02 -7.02 3.93
N PHE A 47 -13.63 -7.37 5.14
CA PHE A 47 -13.87 -8.67 5.75
C PHE A 47 -14.11 -8.52 7.26
N LYS A 48 -14.67 -9.56 7.88
CA LYS A 48 -14.77 -9.66 9.34
C LYS A 48 -13.76 -10.71 9.80
N PRO A 49 -12.77 -10.35 10.64
CA PRO A 49 -11.82 -11.31 11.17
C PRO A 49 -12.53 -12.43 11.95
N VAL A 50 -12.07 -13.67 11.75
CA VAL A 50 -12.54 -14.86 12.45
C VAL A 50 -11.39 -15.46 13.24
N GLY A 51 -11.49 -15.42 14.57
CA GLY A 51 -10.48 -15.93 15.49
C GLY A 51 -9.17 -15.14 15.49
N ASP A 52 -8.18 -15.67 16.21
CA ASP A 52 -6.87 -15.01 16.45
C ASP A 52 -5.76 -15.51 15.51
N SER A 53 -6.11 -16.34 14.53
CA SER A 53 -5.15 -16.86 13.55
C SER A 53 -4.70 -15.75 12.58
N PRO A 54 -3.39 -15.68 12.22
CA PRO A 54 -2.92 -14.78 11.18
C PRO A 54 -3.47 -15.13 9.80
N TYR A 55 -3.99 -16.35 9.63
CA TYR A 55 -4.66 -16.80 8.42
C TYR A 55 -6.17 -16.89 8.64
N GLN A 56 -6.92 -16.20 7.80
CA GLN A 56 -8.37 -16.27 7.77
C GLN A 56 -8.82 -17.54 7.04
N PRO A 57 -9.97 -18.13 7.41
CA PRO A 57 -10.55 -19.24 6.65
C PRO A 57 -10.70 -18.88 5.18
N ASN A 58 -10.28 -19.75 4.26
CA ASN A 58 -10.45 -19.49 2.84
C ASN A 58 -11.91 -19.72 2.44
N THR A 59 -12.64 -18.63 2.21
CA THR A 59 -14.02 -18.65 1.70
C THR A 59 -14.10 -18.35 0.21
N HIS A 60 -12.96 -18.28 -0.48
CA HIS A 60 -12.88 -17.89 -1.88
C HIS A 60 -12.60 -19.07 -2.80
N THR A 61 -13.19 -18.99 -3.98
CA THR A 61 -12.82 -19.81 -5.13
C THR A 61 -11.44 -19.39 -5.65
N TYR A 62 -10.78 -20.29 -6.39
CA TYR A 62 -9.47 -19.99 -7.00
C TYR A 62 -9.52 -18.78 -7.95
N GLY A 63 -10.61 -18.65 -8.71
CA GLY A 63 -10.80 -17.52 -9.63
C GLY A 63 -10.92 -16.19 -8.90
N GLU A 64 -11.66 -16.14 -7.79
CA GLU A 64 -11.76 -14.95 -6.95
C GLU A 64 -10.41 -14.58 -6.35
N LEU A 65 -9.67 -15.56 -5.82
CA LEU A 65 -8.33 -15.33 -5.30
C LEU A 65 -7.40 -14.78 -6.37
N PHE A 66 -7.45 -15.32 -7.59
CA PHE A 66 -6.66 -14.81 -8.70
C PHE A 66 -6.96 -13.33 -8.97
N TRP A 67 -8.23 -12.95 -9.09
CA TRP A 67 -8.60 -11.55 -9.32
C TRP A 67 -8.22 -10.64 -8.15
N LEU A 68 -8.52 -11.05 -6.91
CA LEU A 68 -8.22 -10.28 -5.71
C LEU A 68 -6.72 -10.06 -5.51
N ASP A 69 -5.91 -11.09 -5.78
CA ASP A 69 -4.45 -11.02 -5.72
C ASP A 69 -3.93 -10.00 -6.75
N ASN A 70 -4.36 -10.10 -8.01
CA ASN A 70 -3.96 -9.16 -9.06
C ASN A 70 -4.39 -7.72 -8.74
N PHE A 71 -5.62 -7.47 -8.29
CA PHE A 71 -6.08 -6.10 -8.01
C PHE A 71 -5.46 -5.51 -6.75
N THR A 72 -5.28 -6.31 -5.70
CA THR A 72 -4.65 -5.84 -4.45
C THR A 72 -3.18 -5.55 -4.67
N ASN A 73 -2.50 -6.41 -5.43
CA ASN A 73 -1.06 -6.34 -5.60
C ASN A 73 -0.61 -5.58 -6.85
N ALA A 74 -1.52 -5.17 -7.74
CA ALA A 74 -1.20 -4.35 -8.94
C ALA A 74 -0.38 -3.09 -8.64
N LEU A 75 -0.50 -2.50 -7.45
CA LEU A 75 0.28 -1.33 -7.05
C LEU A 75 1.70 -1.68 -6.60
N TYR A 76 1.93 -2.91 -6.15
CA TYR A 76 3.21 -3.42 -5.68
C TYR A 76 3.94 -4.24 -6.75
N ASP A 77 3.18 -4.84 -7.67
CA ASP A 77 3.68 -5.64 -8.77
C ASP A 77 4.10 -4.73 -9.94
N GLY A 78 5.41 -4.67 -10.21
CA GLY A 78 5.98 -3.96 -11.36
C GLY A 78 6.68 -2.64 -11.03
N LEU A 79 6.79 -1.75 -12.02
CA LEU A 79 7.57 -0.50 -11.94
C LEU A 79 6.81 0.67 -11.32
N ALA A 80 5.54 0.50 -10.95
CA ALA A 80 4.71 1.60 -10.43
C ALA A 80 5.26 2.27 -9.17
N PRO A 81 5.77 1.55 -8.15
CA PRO A 81 6.45 2.17 -7.00
C PRO A 81 7.68 2.96 -7.43
N PHE A 82 8.46 2.42 -8.37
CA PHE A 82 9.67 3.06 -8.89
C PHE A 82 9.34 4.37 -9.61
N VAL A 83 8.36 4.36 -10.51
CA VAL A 83 7.89 5.55 -11.24
C VAL A 83 7.33 6.60 -10.28
N PHE A 84 6.57 6.19 -9.26
CA PHE A 84 6.05 7.11 -8.25
C PHE A 84 7.17 7.75 -7.44
N VAL A 85 8.16 6.98 -6.99
CA VAL A 85 9.35 7.50 -6.29
C VAL A 85 10.11 8.48 -7.18
N CYS A 86 10.38 8.14 -8.44
CA CYS A 86 11.04 9.06 -9.39
C CYS A 86 10.24 10.36 -9.57
N ALA A 87 8.91 10.28 -9.67
CA ALA A 87 8.05 11.45 -9.78
C ALA A 87 8.09 12.33 -8.53
N VAL A 88 8.09 11.74 -7.32
CA VAL A 88 8.22 12.47 -6.05
C VAL A 88 9.60 13.12 -5.92
N LEU A 89 10.68 12.42 -6.29
CA LEU A 89 12.03 12.96 -6.27
C LEU A 89 12.23 14.09 -7.30
N ALA A 90 11.46 14.09 -8.38
CA ALA A 90 11.45 15.16 -9.37
C ALA A 90 10.67 16.42 -8.92
N ILE A 91 9.89 16.34 -7.83
CA ILE A 91 9.29 17.53 -7.23
C ILE A 91 10.42 18.33 -6.56
N PRO A 92 10.60 19.62 -6.89
CA PRO A 92 11.62 20.43 -6.25
C PRO A 92 11.40 20.39 -4.74
N ARG A 93 12.39 19.86 -3.99
CA ARG A 93 12.34 19.75 -2.53
C ARG A 93 11.93 21.10 -1.96
N GLN A 94 10.72 21.21 -1.41
CA GLN A 94 10.39 22.31 -0.52
C GLN A 94 11.29 22.15 0.70
N LEU A 95 12.34 22.97 0.75
CA LEU A 95 13.39 22.99 1.77
C LEU A 95 12.82 22.93 3.20
N GLY A 96 11.59 23.41 3.41
CA GLY A 96 10.90 23.42 4.70
C GLY A 96 10.77 22.05 5.40
N PHE A 97 10.48 20.95 4.68
CA PHE A 97 10.34 19.63 5.32
C PHE A 97 11.69 19.10 5.82
N LEU A 98 12.76 19.33 5.06
CA LEU A 98 14.11 18.91 5.47
C LEU A 98 14.56 19.64 6.72
N THR A 99 14.32 20.95 6.79
CA THR A 99 14.67 21.79 7.94
C THR A 99 13.88 21.39 9.19
N LEU A 100 12.59 21.04 9.03
CA LEU A 100 11.76 20.57 10.15
C LEU A 100 12.19 19.18 10.61
N TYR A 101 12.44 18.26 9.67
CA TYR A 101 12.92 16.90 9.97
C TYR A 101 14.29 16.92 10.67
N GLN A 102 15.24 17.74 10.22
CA GLN A 102 16.55 17.89 10.87
C GLN A 102 16.45 18.51 12.27
N ARG A 103 15.45 19.35 12.54
CA ARG A 103 15.21 19.91 13.88
C ARG A 103 14.58 18.90 14.84
N VAL A 104 13.75 17.99 14.34
CA VAL A 104 13.01 17.01 15.18
C VAL A 104 13.73 15.67 15.29
N SER A 105 14.48 15.26 14.26
CA SER A 105 15.23 14.01 14.22
C SER A 105 16.58 14.18 14.91
N THR A 106 16.64 13.85 16.21
CA THR A 106 17.87 13.83 17.01
C THR A 106 18.65 12.51 16.87
N HIS A 107 18.10 11.53 16.15
CA HIS A 107 18.68 10.18 16.05
C HIS A 107 18.72 9.70 14.60
N PHE A 108 19.94 9.46 14.12
CA PHE A 108 20.20 8.78 12.86
C PHE A 108 20.20 7.27 13.10
N PHE A 109 19.31 6.54 12.42
CA PHE A 109 19.30 5.08 12.40
C PHE A 109 20.01 4.61 11.11
N PRO A 110 21.29 4.19 11.16
CA PRO A 110 22.06 3.82 9.98
C PRO A 110 21.53 2.58 9.26
N TYR A 111 20.60 1.84 9.88
CA TYR A 111 19.98 0.64 9.31
C TYR A 111 18.50 0.58 9.68
N PHE A 112 17.68 0.08 8.75
CA PHE A 112 16.30 -0.30 9.01
C PHE A 112 16.28 -1.53 9.93
N SER A 113 15.96 -1.35 11.22
CA SER A 113 15.62 -2.48 12.08
C SER A 113 14.23 -2.97 11.71
N GLN A 114 14.14 -4.05 10.93
CA GLN A 114 12.86 -4.72 10.61
C GLN A 114 12.32 -5.56 11.77
N ARG A 115 13.03 -5.64 12.90
CA ARG A 115 12.56 -6.33 14.10
C ARG A 115 11.91 -5.31 15.04
N GLY A 116 10.73 -5.68 15.57
CA GLY A 116 10.14 -4.98 16.70
C GLY A 116 11.06 -5.04 17.94
N PRO A 117 10.87 -4.16 18.93
CA PRO A 117 11.66 -4.16 20.16
C PRO A 117 11.55 -5.53 20.84
N PRO A 118 12.64 -6.03 21.46
CA PRO A 118 12.62 -7.32 22.14
C PRO A 118 11.57 -7.29 23.26
N VAL A 119 10.74 -8.33 23.31
CA VAL A 119 9.88 -8.59 24.47
C VAL A 119 10.79 -8.90 25.64
N VAL A 120 10.73 -8.06 26.67
CA VAL A 120 11.49 -8.26 27.90
C VAL A 120 10.93 -9.52 28.57
N GLY A 121 11.78 -10.53 28.72
CA GLY A 121 11.55 -11.66 29.62
C GLY A 121 12.06 -11.33 31.02
#